data_AF-A0A2N5SPK8-F1
#
_entry.id   AF-A0A2N5SPK8-F1
#
_cell.length_a   1.000
_cell.length_b   1.000
_cell.length_c   1.000
_cell.angle_alpha   90.00
_cell.angle_beta   90.00
_cell.angle_gamma   90.00
#
_symmetry.space_group_name_H-M   'P 1'
#
loop_
_entity.id
_entity.type
_entity.pdbx_description
1 polymer ?
#
loop_
_entity_poly.entity_id
_entity_poly.type
_entity_poly.pdbx_seq_one_letter_code
_entity_poly.pdbx_strand_id
1 'polypeptide(L)'
;MDIDPALLMPSSEASEHYHWVMKSQIATALKKYLRKPLEQEGAIPTEPPVIDQISCKSPEIHMFKLMDESDNSAEGIGQVMEAIQIQSGLTPEEFFSRLQPMDADLGTCQNLKSLWDIRYPSDEPHNSLNNLVMQLGCSHTLWNIAQTIFTKHLGNSSNEDDLGAWRTLSSLGIAPEKVIQKKDFTAMIQHMEKVHESTLVLCLW
;
A
#
# COMPACT_ATOMS: atom_id res chain seq x y z
N MET A 1 -12.54 4.54 25.29
CA MET A 1 -13.04 4.00 24.01
C MET A 1 -12.53 2.58 23.95
N ASP A 2 -13.38 1.59 24.22
CA ASP A 2 -13.01 0.19 24.07
C ASP A 2 -13.11 -0.15 22.58
N ILE A 3 -11.94 -0.31 21.94
CA ILE A 3 -11.87 -0.76 20.56
C ILE A 3 -11.98 -2.29 20.61
N ASP A 4 -13.04 -2.84 20.02
CA ASP A 4 -13.16 -4.28 19.81
C ASP A 4 -12.09 -4.72 18.79
N PRO A 5 -11.11 -5.57 19.17
CA PRO A 5 -10.11 -6.07 18.24
C PRO A 5 -10.72 -6.84 17.05
N ALA A 6 -11.95 -7.35 17.17
CA ALA A 6 -12.64 -7.99 16.06
C ALA A 6 -12.91 -7.04 14.89
N LEU A 7 -12.99 -5.72 15.14
CA LEU A 7 -13.11 -4.71 14.08
C LEU A 7 -11.85 -4.59 13.21
N LEU A 8 -10.70 -5.10 13.67
CA LEU A 8 -9.44 -5.14 12.92
C LEU A 8 -9.26 -6.45 12.15
N MET A 9 -10.12 -7.44 12.39
CA MET A 9 -10.07 -8.73 11.71
C MET A 9 -10.89 -8.68 10.42
N PRO A 10 -10.49 -9.41 9.36
CA PRO A 10 -11.31 -9.53 8.17
C PRO A 10 -12.66 -10.16 8.51
N SER A 11 -13.73 -9.65 7.89
CA SER A 11 -15.05 -10.26 8.01
C SER A 11 -15.07 -11.65 7.36
N SER A 12 -16.15 -12.41 7.59
CA SER A 12 -16.33 -13.71 6.94
C SER A 12 -16.41 -13.55 5.43
N GLU A 13 -17.12 -12.52 4.95
CA GLU A 13 -17.24 -12.18 3.53
C GLU A 13 -15.88 -11.79 2.93
N ALA A 14 -15.08 -10.98 3.64
CA ALA A 14 -13.74 -10.61 3.20
C ALA A 14 -12.81 -11.83 3.09
N SER A 15 -12.94 -12.79 4.02
CA SER A 15 -12.17 -14.03 4.01
C SER A 15 -12.58 -14.95 2.86
N GLU A 16 -13.87 -15.07 2.58
CA GLU A 16 -14.39 -15.81 1.43
C GLU A 16 -13.98 -15.17 0.10
N HIS A 17 -14.01 -13.84 0.02
CA HIS A 17 -13.51 -13.10 -1.14
C HIS A 17 -12.04 -13.42 -1.40
N TYR A 18 -11.19 -13.30 -0.37
CA TYR A 18 -9.76 -13.62 -0.47
C TYR A 18 -9.52 -15.08 -0.90
N HIS A 19 -10.31 -16.03 -0.40
CA HIS A 19 -10.25 -17.43 -0.83
C HIS A 19 -10.52 -17.60 -2.32
N TRP A 20 -11.52 -16.91 -2.86
CA TRP A 20 -11.82 -16.92 -4.29
C TRP A 20 -10.76 -16.20 -5.13
N VAL A 21 -10.15 -15.13 -4.61
CA VAL A 21 -8.99 -14.49 -5.24
C VAL A 21 -7.84 -15.49 -5.41
N MET A 22 -7.46 -16.19 -4.34
CA MET A 22 -6.40 -17.21 -4.39
C MET A 22 -6.72 -18.35 -5.35
N LYS A 23 -7.96 -18.87 -5.31
CA LYS A 23 -8.41 -19.90 -6.26
C LYS A 23 -8.30 -19.45 -7.71
N SER A 24 -8.65 -18.19 -8.00
CA SER A 24 -8.62 -17.65 -9.35
C SER A 24 -7.19 -17.47 -9.87
N GLN A 25 -6.27 -17.06 -8.99
CA GLN A 25 -4.84 -16.98 -9.32
C GLN A 25 -4.24 -18.38 -9.59
N ILE A 26 -4.58 -19.38 -8.76
CA ILE A 26 -4.17 -20.78 -8.98
C ILE A 26 -4.74 -21.32 -10.30
N ALA A 27 -6.03 -21.09 -10.55
CA ALA A 27 -6.70 -21.51 -11.78
C ALA A 27 -6.05 -20.86 -13.01
N THR A 28 -5.65 -19.59 -12.90
CA THR A 28 -4.93 -18.87 -13.94
C THR A 28 -3.57 -19.50 -14.23
N ALA A 29 -2.77 -19.78 -13.20
CA ALA A 29 -1.47 -20.45 -13.35
C ALA A 29 -1.64 -21.85 -13.99
N LEU A 30 -2.58 -22.65 -13.49
CA LEU A 30 -2.90 -23.98 -14.03
C LEU A 30 -3.28 -23.90 -15.52
N LYS A 31 -4.23 -23.03 -15.87
CA LYS A 31 -4.74 -22.87 -17.25
C LYS A 31 -3.67 -22.37 -18.21
N LYS A 32 -2.77 -21.50 -17.75
CA LYS A 32 -1.74 -20.85 -18.57
C LYS A 32 -0.56 -21.77 -18.86
N TYR A 33 -0.11 -22.55 -17.87
CA TYR A 33 1.16 -23.28 -17.98
C TYR A 33 1.04 -24.81 -17.97
N LEU A 34 -0.02 -25.36 -17.37
CA LEU A 34 -0.11 -26.79 -17.12
C LEU A 34 -1.19 -27.45 -17.98
N ARG A 35 -2.45 -27.06 -17.77
CA ARG A 35 -3.58 -27.75 -18.39
C ARG A 35 -4.83 -26.89 -18.45
N LYS A 36 -5.55 -26.99 -19.56
CA LYS A 36 -6.91 -26.45 -19.70
C LYS A 36 -7.94 -27.48 -19.24
N PRO A 37 -9.01 -27.06 -18.56
CA PRO A 37 -10.07 -27.98 -18.18
C PRO A 37 -10.74 -28.58 -19.42
N LEU A 38 -11.13 -29.85 -19.32
CA LEU A 38 -11.83 -30.58 -20.40
C LEU A 38 -13.21 -29.97 -20.66
N GLU A 39 -13.90 -29.58 -19.59
CA GLU A 39 -15.20 -28.90 -19.61
C GLU A 39 -15.04 -27.52 -18.97
N GLN A 40 -15.60 -26.48 -19.60
CA GLN A 40 -15.59 -25.13 -19.03
C GLN A 40 -16.70 -24.92 -18.00
N GLU A 41 -17.77 -25.70 -18.09
CA GLU A 41 -18.90 -25.63 -17.17
C GLU A 41 -18.45 -26.19 -15.80
N GLY A 42 -18.59 -25.38 -14.75
CA GLY A 42 -18.11 -25.71 -13.40
C GLY A 42 -16.60 -25.50 -13.17
N ALA A 43 -15.84 -25.02 -14.15
CA ALA A 43 -14.43 -24.69 -13.95
C ALA A 43 -14.27 -23.48 -13.01
N ILE A 44 -13.20 -23.47 -12.21
CA ILE A 44 -12.87 -22.33 -11.34
C ILE A 44 -12.61 -21.09 -12.23
N PRO A 45 -13.24 -19.94 -11.94
CA PRO A 45 -12.98 -18.70 -12.67
C PRO A 45 -11.50 -18.31 -12.61
N THR A 46 -10.94 -17.84 -13.72
CA THR A 46 -9.58 -17.29 -13.73
C THR A 46 -9.52 -15.83 -13.33
N GLU A 47 -10.65 -15.13 -13.44
CA GLU A 47 -10.77 -13.75 -12.99
C GLU A 47 -11.18 -13.73 -11.51
N PRO A 48 -10.44 -13.02 -10.65
CA PRO A 48 -10.81 -12.88 -9.25
C PRO A 48 -12.16 -12.15 -9.11
N PRO A 49 -12.90 -12.40 -8.01
CA PRO A 49 -14.12 -11.66 -7.72
C PRO A 49 -13.83 -10.16 -7.66
N VAL A 50 -14.77 -9.37 -8.20
CA VAL A 50 -14.68 -7.91 -8.19
C VAL A 50 -14.64 -7.40 -6.75
N ILE A 51 -13.72 -6.48 -6.47
CA ILE A 51 -13.67 -5.73 -5.20
C ILE A 51 -14.60 -4.52 -5.28
N ASP A 52 -14.83 -3.85 -4.14
CA ASP A 52 -15.52 -2.56 -4.16
C ASP A 52 -14.74 -1.57 -5.04
N GLN A 53 -15.36 -1.11 -6.12
CA GLN A 53 -14.72 -0.28 -7.13
C GLN A 53 -15.01 1.20 -6.82
N ILE A 54 -13.94 1.96 -6.66
CA ILE A 54 -14.04 3.42 -6.59
C ILE A 54 -14.58 3.92 -7.94
N SER A 55 -15.49 4.89 -7.88
CA SER A 55 -16.07 5.51 -9.06
C SER A 55 -14.98 5.96 -10.04
N CYS A 56 -15.10 5.56 -11.31
CA CYS A 56 -14.22 6.03 -12.38
C CYS A 56 -14.51 7.48 -12.80
N LYS A 57 -15.41 8.19 -12.11
CA LYS A 57 -15.65 9.61 -12.32
C LYS A 57 -14.37 10.38 -11.99
N SER A 58 -13.93 11.24 -12.90
CA SER A 58 -12.79 12.13 -12.62
C SER A 58 -13.06 12.88 -11.31
N PRO A 59 -12.12 12.85 -10.35
CA PRO A 59 -12.26 13.63 -9.14
C PRO A 59 -12.22 15.12 -9.49
N GLU A 60 -12.90 15.93 -8.67
CA GLU A 60 -12.73 17.37 -8.71
C GLU A 60 -11.41 17.70 -7.99
N ILE A 61 -10.44 18.21 -8.75
CA ILE A 61 -9.11 18.53 -8.22
C ILE A 61 -9.01 20.04 -8.10
N HIS A 62 -8.86 20.52 -6.86
CA HIS A 62 -8.51 21.90 -6.58
C HIS A 62 -7.01 21.98 -6.27
N MET A 63 -6.32 22.91 -6.92
CA MET A 63 -4.92 23.18 -6.63
C MET A 63 -4.81 24.37 -5.69
N PHE A 64 -4.20 24.16 -4.52
CA PHE A 64 -3.78 25.25 -3.66
C PHE A 64 -2.53 25.92 -4.23
N LYS A 65 -2.41 27.24 -3.98
CA LYS A 65 -1.22 28.01 -4.27
C LYS A 65 -0.06 27.46 -3.46
N LEU A 66 1.11 27.45 -4.08
CA LEU A 66 2.36 27.15 -3.42
C LEU A 66 2.54 28.09 -2.22
N MET A 67 2.92 27.52 -1.08
CA MET A 67 3.16 28.23 0.17
C MET A 67 4.66 28.38 0.34
N ASP A 68 5.10 29.56 0.76
CA ASP A 68 6.51 29.89 0.97
C ASP A 68 6.83 29.65 2.46
N GLU A 69 6.83 28.39 2.87
CA GLU A 69 7.03 28.00 4.28
C GLU A 69 8.50 27.73 4.59
N SER A 70 8.97 28.23 5.74
CA SER A 70 10.39 28.52 5.93
C SER A 70 11.25 27.28 6.21
N ASP A 71 10.70 26.21 6.79
CA ASP A 71 11.51 25.13 7.33
C ASP A 71 10.82 23.75 7.35
N ASN A 72 11.61 22.68 7.18
CA ASN A 72 11.19 21.27 7.38
C ASN A 72 11.06 20.96 8.89
N SER A 73 10.26 21.73 9.60
CA SER A 73 10.07 21.64 11.05
C SER A 73 8.62 21.34 11.42
N ALA A 74 8.41 21.01 12.70
CA ALA A 74 7.08 20.93 13.30
C ALA A 74 6.32 22.26 13.15
N GLU A 75 6.98 23.40 13.40
CA GLU A 75 6.37 24.73 13.24
C GLU A 75 5.93 25.01 11.79
N GLY A 76 6.76 24.65 10.82
CA GLY A 76 6.46 24.79 9.39
C GLY A 76 5.20 24.04 8.97
N ILE A 77 4.95 22.84 9.51
CA ILE A 77 3.70 22.12 9.25
C ILE A 77 2.49 22.87 9.81
N GLY A 78 2.61 23.51 10.97
CA GLY A 78 1.54 24.33 11.52
C GLY A 78 1.13 25.46 10.57
N GLN A 79 2.13 26.12 9.97
CA GLN A 79 1.92 27.19 8.99
C GLN A 79 1.27 26.66 7.70
N VAL A 80 1.72 25.50 7.19
CA VAL A 80 1.08 24.83 6.05
C VAL A 80 -0.41 24.57 6.32
N MET A 81 -0.77 24.07 7.51
CA MET A 81 -2.18 23.78 7.84
C MET A 81 -3.03 25.05 7.89
N GLU A 82 -2.50 26.13 8.48
CA GLU A 82 -3.16 27.43 8.49
C GLU A 82 -3.36 27.97 7.06
N ALA A 83 -2.34 27.85 6.22
CA ALA A 83 -2.41 28.27 4.82
C ALA A 83 -3.42 27.43 4.02
N ILE A 84 -3.49 26.10 4.23
CA ILE A 84 -4.53 25.24 3.63
C ILE A 84 -5.92 25.70 4.07
N GLN A 85 -6.11 25.95 5.37
CA GLN A 85 -7.39 26.43 5.90
C GLN A 85 -7.81 27.74 5.21
N ILE A 86 -6.91 28.73 5.15
CA ILE A 86 -7.18 30.03 4.51
C ILE A 86 -7.52 29.84 3.03
N GLN A 87 -6.77 29.02 2.31
CA GLN A 87 -6.97 28.79 0.87
C GLN A 87 -8.23 27.98 0.57
N SER A 88 -8.68 27.12 1.50
CA SER A 88 -9.93 26.39 1.39
C SER A 88 -11.18 27.27 1.60
N GLY A 89 -11.01 28.45 2.22
CA GLY A 89 -12.10 29.35 2.59
C GLY A 89 -12.97 28.83 3.75
N LEU A 90 -12.55 27.75 4.42
CA LEU A 90 -13.25 27.19 5.58
C LEU A 90 -12.94 28.00 6.84
N THR A 91 -13.94 28.10 7.72
CA THR A 91 -13.71 28.62 9.08
C THR A 91 -12.82 27.64 9.87
N PRO A 92 -12.10 28.09 10.92
CA PRO A 92 -11.31 27.18 11.75
C PRO A 92 -12.13 26.00 12.28
N GLU A 93 -13.35 26.26 12.76
CA GLU A 93 -14.23 25.22 13.30
C GLU A 93 -14.63 24.18 12.23
N GLU A 94 -14.96 24.61 11.02
CA GLU A 94 -15.28 23.69 9.92
C GLU A 94 -14.06 22.89 9.45
N PHE A 95 -12.88 23.50 9.45
CA PHE A 95 -11.66 22.82 9.03
C PHE A 95 -11.26 21.73 10.03
N PHE A 96 -11.21 22.08 11.33
CA PHE A 96 -10.79 21.16 12.40
C PHE A 96 -11.86 20.15 12.82
N SER A 97 -13.14 20.36 12.46
CA SER A 97 -14.20 19.36 12.67
C SER A 97 -14.25 18.27 11.59
N ARG A 98 -13.57 18.46 10.46
CA ARG A 98 -13.56 17.51 9.34
C ARG A 98 -12.29 16.67 9.35
N LEU A 99 -12.44 15.36 9.13
CA LEU A 99 -11.32 14.47 8.86
C LEU A 99 -10.59 14.92 7.59
N GLN A 100 -9.28 15.14 7.72
CA GLN A 100 -8.39 15.60 6.66
C GLN A 100 -7.34 14.51 6.39
N PRO A 101 -7.63 13.55 5.50
CA PRO A 101 -6.63 12.60 5.03
C PRO A 101 -5.64 13.31 4.11
N MET A 102 -4.35 13.11 4.35
CA MET A 102 -3.27 13.75 3.59
C MET A 102 -2.18 12.73 3.29
N ASP A 103 -1.54 12.83 2.13
CA ASP A 103 -0.38 12.02 1.76
C ASP A 103 0.88 12.87 1.88
N ALA A 104 1.91 12.35 2.54
CA ALA A 104 3.21 13.03 2.58
C ALA A 104 4.37 12.05 2.74
N ASP A 105 5.58 12.61 2.64
CA ASP A 105 6.80 11.85 2.91
C ASP A 105 6.99 11.57 4.42
N LEU A 106 7.95 10.71 4.72
CA LEU A 106 8.23 10.30 6.09
C LEU A 106 8.64 11.47 6.99
N GLY A 107 9.37 12.45 6.46
CA GLY A 107 9.82 13.60 7.23
C GLY A 107 8.65 14.49 7.63
N THR A 108 7.73 14.76 6.71
CA THR A 108 6.49 15.49 7.01
C THR A 108 5.65 14.76 8.06
N CYS A 109 5.47 13.44 7.93
CA CYS A 109 4.74 12.65 8.92
C CYS A 109 5.40 12.70 10.32
N GLN A 110 6.73 12.68 10.39
CA GLN A 110 7.47 12.81 11.65
C GLN A 110 7.33 14.20 12.29
N ASN A 111 7.33 15.24 11.47
CA ASN A 111 7.13 16.61 11.95
C ASN A 111 5.71 16.81 12.51
N LEU A 112 4.67 16.25 11.86
CA LEU A 112 3.32 16.30 12.40
C LEU A 112 3.20 15.49 13.70
N LYS A 113 3.82 14.30 13.74
CA LYS A 113 3.89 13.50 14.97
C LYS A 113 4.52 14.28 16.11
N SER A 114 5.60 15.02 15.84
CA SER A 114 6.28 15.88 16.81
C SER A 114 5.38 17.03 17.29
N LEU A 115 4.60 17.64 16.38
CA LEU A 115 3.58 18.62 16.76
C LEU A 115 2.54 18.02 17.70
N TRP A 116 2.00 16.84 17.38
CA TRP A 116 1.05 16.15 18.25
C TRP A 116 1.65 15.89 19.63
N ASP A 117 2.90 15.42 19.72
CA ASP A 117 3.54 15.11 21.00
C ASP A 117 3.74 16.34 21.89
N ILE A 118 3.91 17.53 21.31
CA ILE A 118 4.01 18.79 22.06
C ILE A 118 2.63 19.32 22.47
N ARG A 119 1.61 19.12 21.63
CA ARG A 119 0.26 19.72 21.81
C ARG A 119 -0.73 18.79 22.51
N TYR A 120 -0.42 17.51 22.63
CA TYR A 120 -1.27 16.53 23.30
C TYR A 120 -0.99 16.47 24.81
N PRO A 121 -2.01 16.36 25.68
CA PRO A 121 -3.44 16.41 25.37
C PRO A 121 -3.97 17.84 25.25
N SER A 122 -4.90 18.06 24.32
CA SER A 122 -5.68 19.30 24.23
C SER A 122 -7.11 18.98 23.84
N ASP A 123 -8.07 19.58 24.56
CA ASP A 123 -9.51 19.43 24.27
C ASP A 123 -9.95 20.33 23.10
N GLU A 124 -9.08 21.27 22.69
CA GLU A 124 -9.34 22.21 21.61
C GLU A 124 -8.94 21.61 20.25
N PRO A 125 -9.87 21.46 19.28
CA PRO A 125 -9.58 20.85 17.98
C PRO A 125 -8.45 21.52 17.20
N HIS A 126 -8.37 22.84 17.26
CA HIS A 126 -7.35 23.65 16.60
C HIS A 126 -5.93 23.42 17.15
N ASN A 127 -5.83 23.07 18.43
CA ASN A 127 -4.55 22.78 19.07
C ASN A 127 -4.18 21.30 18.94
N SER A 128 -5.14 20.40 19.10
CA SER A 128 -4.90 18.96 19.07
C SER A 128 -4.56 18.42 17.68
N LEU A 129 -5.06 19.04 16.61
CA LEU A 129 -4.87 18.58 15.23
C LEU A 129 -5.32 17.12 15.01
N ASN A 130 -6.24 16.62 15.83
CA ASN A 130 -6.71 15.23 15.80
C ASN A 130 -7.47 14.87 14.53
N ASN A 131 -7.90 15.87 13.77
CA ASN A 131 -8.62 15.69 12.52
C ASN A 131 -7.70 15.41 11.33
N LEU A 132 -6.38 15.60 11.46
CA LEU A 132 -5.41 15.28 10.43
C LEU A 132 -5.06 13.78 10.49
N VAL A 133 -5.09 13.11 9.34
CA VAL A 133 -4.58 11.74 9.20
C VAL A 133 -3.60 11.71 8.06
N MET A 134 -2.32 11.51 8.38
CA MET A 134 -1.26 11.39 7.37
C MET A 134 -1.07 9.95 6.96
N GLN A 135 -1.24 9.69 5.67
CA GLN A 135 -0.81 8.48 5.01
C GLN A 135 0.63 8.65 4.54
N LEU A 136 1.46 7.64 4.80
CA LEU A 136 2.79 7.56 4.19
C LEU A 136 2.64 7.27 2.71
N GLY A 137 3.38 8.02 1.88
CA GLY A 137 3.43 7.87 0.43
C GLY A 137 3.25 6.41 -0.03
N CYS A 138 2.09 6.11 -0.64
CA CYS A 138 1.66 4.74 -0.97
C CYS A 138 2.74 3.95 -1.72
N SER A 139 3.40 4.58 -2.70
CA SER A 139 4.46 3.96 -3.49
C SER A 139 5.66 3.55 -2.64
N HIS A 140 6.10 4.41 -1.71
CA HIS A 140 7.21 4.12 -0.80
C HIS A 140 6.86 3.02 0.19
N THR A 141 5.66 3.07 0.77
CA THR A 141 5.17 2.03 1.67
C THR A 141 5.13 0.68 0.96
N LEU A 142 4.56 0.63 -0.24
CA LEU A 142 4.47 -0.59 -1.04
C LEU A 142 5.87 -1.13 -1.39
N TRP A 143 6.81 -0.26 -1.76
CA TRP A 143 8.18 -0.67 -2.07
C TRP A 143 8.92 -1.20 -0.83
N ASN A 144 8.77 -0.56 0.34
CA ASN A 144 9.39 -1.04 1.57
C ASN A 144 8.86 -2.43 1.96
N ILE A 145 7.55 -2.66 1.81
CA ILE A 145 6.94 -3.97 2.06
C ILE A 145 7.47 -5.01 1.07
N ALA A 146 7.44 -4.71 -0.23
CA ALA A 146 7.93 -5.61 -1.27
C ALA A 146 9.43 -5.93 -1.10
N GLN A 147 10.25 -4.91 -0.78
CA GLN A 147 11.66 -5.09 -0.48
C GLN A 147 11.85 -6.03 0.71
N THR A 148 11.09 -5.83 1.80
CA THR A 148 11.16 -6.68 3.00
C THR A 148 10.81 -8.14 2.67
N ILE A 149 9.73 -8.36 1.91
CA ILE A 149 9.33 -9.70 1.46
C ILE A 149 10.46 -10.33 0.63
N PHE A 150 10.99 -9.61 -0.37
CA PHE A 150 12.08 -10.13 -1.18
C PHE A 150 13.34 -10.43 -0.38
N THR A 151 13.78 -9.53 0.49
CA THR A 151 14.96 -9.77 1.32
C THR A 151 14.77 -10.99 2.21
N LYS A 152 13.55 -11.20 2.75
CA LYS A 152 13.25 -12.36 3.60
C LYS A 152 13.19 -13.68 2.83
N HIS A 153 12.67 -13.65 1.60
CA HIS A 153 12.37 -14.84 0.80
C HIS A 153 13.29 -15.00 -0.42
N LEU A 154 14.38 -14.22 -0.50
CA LEU A 154 15.31 -14.29 -1.62
C LEU A 154 15.93 -15.68 -1.74
N GLY A 155 16.31 -16.28 -0.60
CA GLY A 155 17.02 -17.55 -0.52
C GLY A 155 18.53 -17.41 -0.70
N ASN A 156 19.24 -18.54 -0.75
CA ASN A 156 20.68 -18.61 -0.91
C ASN A 156 21.08 -19.09 -2.32
N SER A 157 21.61 -18.19 -3.15
CA SER A 157 22.08 -18.51 -4.51
C SER A 157 23.30 -19.43 -4.58
N SER A 158 24.03 -19.60 -3.47
CA SER A 158 25.15 -20.56 -3.41
C SER A 158 24.67 -22.00 -3.13
N ASN A 159 23.40 -22.20 -2.81
CA ASN A 159 22.82 -23.51 -2.55
C ASN A 159 21.87 -23.90 -3.71
N GLU A 160 22.24 -24.89 -4.50
CA GLU A 160 21.43 -25.32 -5.66
C GLU A 160 20.07 -25.93 -5.28
N ASP A 161 19.95 -26.44 -4.05
CA ASP A 161 18.71 -26.99 -3.51
C ASP A 161 17.77 -25.90 -2.96
N ASP A 162 18.23 -24.64 -2.87
CA ASP A 162 17.42 -23.52 -2.41
C ASP A 162 16.38 -23.12 -3.48
N LEU A 163 15.12 -23.02 -3.06
CA LEU A 163 13.96 -22.69 -3.89
C LEU A 163 13.46 -21.25 -3.66
N GLY A 164 14.30 -20.38 -3.09
CA GLY A 164 13.97 -18.99 -2.87
C GLY A 164 13.76 -18.20 -4.17
N ALA A 165 13.30 -16.96 -4.02
CA ALA A 165 12.98 -16.10 -5.15
C ALA A 165 14.16 -15.89 -6.13
N TRP A 166 15.41 -16.00 -5.65
CA TRP A 166 16.62 -15.87 -6.47
C TRP A 166 16.59 -16.82 -7.68
N ARG A 167 16.08 -18.05 -7.51
CA ARG A 167 16.08 -19.08 -8.55
C ARG A 167 15.14 -18.71 -9.69
N THR A 168 13.94 -18.26 -9.36
CA THR A 168 12.96 -17.75 -10.32
C THR A 168 13.50 -16.51 -11.04
N LEU A 169 14.05 -15.55 -10.29
CA LEU A 169 14.62 -14.32 -10.87
C LEU A 169 15.75 -14.66 -11.84
N SER A 170 16.65 -15.56 -11.47
CA SER A 170 17.77 -15.99 -12.30
C SER A 170 17.30 -16.70 -13.57
N SER A 171 16.28 -17.55 -13.46
CA SER A 171 15.66 -18.24 -14.61
C SER A 171 14.99 -17.27 -15.58
N LEU A 172 14.54 -16.12 -15.11
CA LEU A 172 13.97 -15.03 -15.91
C LEU A 172 15.04 -14.06 -16.44
N GLY A 173 16.32 -14.33 -16.22
CA GLY A 173 17.44 -13.46 -16.63
C GLY A 173 17.59 -12.19 -15.78
N ILE A 174 16.97 -12.15 -14.60
CA ILE A 174 17.01 -11.01 -13.69
C ILE A 174 18.05 -11.30 -12.60
N ALA A 175 19.07 -10.43 -12.48
CA ALA A 175 20.05 -10.54 -11.43
C ALA A 175 19.40 -10.27 -10.05
N PRO A 176 19.34 -11.25 -9.13
CA PRO A 176 18.61 -11.10 -7.86
C PRO A 176 19.07 -9.90 -7.03
N GLU A 177 20.37 -9.60 -7.05
CA GLU A 177 20.97 -8.48 -6.30
C GLU A 177 20.52 -7.11 -6.81
N LYS A 178 20.20 -6.99 -8.10
CA LYS A 178 19.74 -5.73 -8.71
C LYS A 178 18.29 -5.40 -8.35
N VAL A 179 17.48 -6.41 -8.01
CA VAL A 179 16.07 -6.24 -7.66
C VAL A 179 15.92 -5.46 -6.36
N ILE A 180 16.78 -5.73 -5.36
CA ILE A 180 16.69 -5.13 -4.03
C ILE A 180 17.34 -3.74 -3.97
N GLN A 181 18.39 -3.50 -4.76
CA GLN A 181 19.19 -2.27 -4.67
C GLN A 181 18.57 -1.08 -5.42
N LYS A 182 17.77 -1.32 -6.46
CA LYS A 182 17.19 -0.25 -7.28
C LYS A 182 15.85 0.20 -6.70
N LYS A 183 15.70 1.51 -6.41
CA LYS A 183 14.40 2.14 -6.09
C LYS A 183 13.54 2.29 -7.35
N ASP A 184 13.17 1.16 -7.95
CA ASP A 184 12.29 1.07 -9.10
C ASP A 184 10.98 0.40 -8.68
N PHE A 185 9.99 1.22 -8.35
CA PHE A 185 8.70 0.80 -7.81
C PHE A 185 7.98 -0.18 -8.75
N THR A 186 7.93 0.16 -10.03
CA THR A 186 7.25 -0.65 -11.05
C THR A 186 7.95 -1.98 -11.25
N ALA A 187 9.28 -1.97 -11.39
CA ALA A 187 10.04 -3.21 -11.55
C ALA A 187 9.89 -4.13 -10.33
N MET A 188 9.92 -3.57 -9.11
CA MET A 188 9.75 -4.33 -7.87
C MET A 188 8.44 -5.13 -7.86
N ILE A 189 7.31 -4.48 -8.20
CA ILE A 189 6.00 -5.15 -8.25
C ILE A 189 5.94 -6.21 -9.35
N GLN A 190 6.44 -5.89 -10.55
CA GLN A 190 6.48 -6.86 -11.64
C GLN A 190 7.33 -8.10 -11.29
N HIS A 191 8.41 -7.92 -10.54
CA HIS A 191 9.23 -9.03 -10.07
C HIS A 191 8.49 -9.86 -9.02
N MET A 192 7.82 -9.23 -8.06
CA MET A 192 6.98 -9.92 -7.06
C MET A 192 5.90 -10.76 -7.73
N GLU A 193 5.19 -10.21 -8.71
CA GLU A 193 4.14 -10.91 -9.45
C GLU A 193 4.69 -12.13 -10.20
N LYS A 194 5.81 -11.99 -10.90
CA LYS A 194 6.45 -13.11 -11.63
C LYS A 194 6.92 -14.22 -10.70
N VAL A 195 7.48 -13.86 -9.55
CA VAL A 195 7.91 -14.82 -8.53
C VAL A 195 6.72 -15.54 -7.92
N HIS A 196 5.65 -14.81 -7.59
CA HIS A 196 4.40 -15.38 -7.10
C HIS A 196 3.78 -16.34 -8.13
N GLU A 197 3.61 -15.91 -9.38
CA GLU A 197 3.06 -16.73 -10.47
C GLU A 197 3.88 -18.02 -10.66
N SER A 198 5.21 -17.92 -10.67
CA SER A 198 6.10 -19.08 -10.81
C SER A 198 6.00 -20.02 -9.60
N THR A 199 5.84 -19.47 -8.40
CA THR A 199 5.64 -20.26 -7.17
C THR A 199 4.34 -21.04 -7.23
N LEU A 200 3.25 -20.41 -7.71
CA LEU A 200 1.98 -21.11 -7.92
C LEU A 200 2.13 -22.28 -8.89
N VAL A 201 2.86 -22.10 -9.99
CA VAL A 201 3.12 -23.19 -10.96
C VAL A 201 3.93 -24.32 -10.31
N LEU A 202 4.96 -23.98 -9.53
CA LEU A 202 5.77 -24.97 -8.81
C LEU A 202 4.94 -25.78 -7.81
N CYS A 203 4.01 -25.15 -7.10
CA CYS A 203 3.14 -25.84 -6.14
C CYS A 203 2.08 -26.73 -6.80
N LEU A 204 1.83 -26.56 -8.10
CA LEU A 204 0.88 -27.37 -8.87
C LEU A 204 1.54 -28.56 -9.59
N TRP A 205 2.88 -28.58 -9.65
CA TRP A 205 3.67 -29.70 -10.14
C TRP A 205 3.83 -30.77 -9.06
#